data_AF-A0A0F7NCE1-F1
#
_entry.id   AF-A0A0F7NCE1-F1
#
_cell.length_a   1.000
_cell.length_b   1.000
_cell.length_c   1.000
_cell.angle_alpha   90.00
_cell.angle_beta   90.00
_cell.angle_gamma   90.00
#
_symmetry.space_group_name_H-M   'P 1'
#
loop_
_entity.id
_entity.type
_entity.pdbx_description
1 polymer ?
#
loop_
_entity_poly.entity_id
_entity_poly.type
_entity_poly.pdbx_seq_one_letter_code
_entity_poly.pdbx_strand_id
1 'polypeptide(L)'
;MTTRTAALIRRLDLDPGVLRLLSVTFLWVALTCTALLIPISLTLLPGYEAWKFTTRDIAPAIGLAAGFTLAAALLAGSRTSLKAAAARFVTALGLRPGTRRTATVSLAAGLGAGALCLAAAELLVRIPALSATPASEDPRNAAVAGTSTTVHLLDGALSAPVHEELLFRAPLLLLLTFLATPGARETIPTPRLRRTTFTAAAALSALVFTAGHELGGPVNLIFAAFLAAVTTALLLWRRSLVPCIVAHTVHNTAITALWLF
;
A
#
# COMPACT_ATOMS: atom_id res chain seq x y z
N MET A 1 22.78 -11.75 -20.98
CA MET A 1 23.59 -11.70 -19.75
C MET A 1 25.03 -11.87 -20.17
N THR A 2 25.88 -10.86 -19.97
CA THR A 2 27.28 -10.92 -20.37
C THR A 2 28.07 -11.80 -19.39
N THR A 3 29.09 -12.48 -19.90
CA THR A 3 29.93 -13.44 -19.19
C THR A 3 30.57 -12.89 -17.90
N ARG A 4 30.76 -11.57 -17.79
CA ARG A 4 31.26 -10.89 -16.58
C ARG A 4 30.29 -10.91 -15.40
N THR A 5 28.99 -10.74 -15.62
CA THR A 5 27.99 -10.75 -14.52
C THR A 5 27.87 -12.14 -13.91
N ALA A 6 27.94 -13.19 -14.72
CA ALA A 6 27.91 -14.58 -14.27
C ALA A 6 29.19 -14.98 -13.49
N ALA A 7 30.32 -14.35 -13.78
CA ALA A 7 31.58 -14.56 -13.05
C ALA A 7 31.58 -13.83 -11.71
N LEU A 8 30.97 -12.63 -11.63
CA LEU A 8 30.84 -11.88 -10.39
C LEU A 8 29.89 -12.58 -9.39
N ILE A 9 28.75 -13.09 -9.87
CA ILE A 9 27.80 -13.86 -9.05
C ILE A 9 28.43 -15.14 -8.49
N ARG A 10 29.30 -15.81 -9.27
CA ARG A 10 30.04 -17.00 -8.82
C ARG A 10 31.14 -16.69 -7.80
N ARG A 11 31.71 -15.49 -7.81
CA ARG A 11 32.74 -15.07 -6.84
C ARG A 11 32.19 -14.66 -5.48
N LEU A 12 30.90 -14.34 -5.41
CA LEU A 12 30.27 -13.91 -4.16
C LEU A 12 29.80 -15.08 -3.28
N ASP A 13 29.81 -16.32 -3.80
CA ASP A 13 29.41 -17.56 -3.10
C ASP A 13 28.11 -17.43 -2.28
N LEU A 14 27.22 -16.53 -2.72
CA LEU A 14 25.98 -16.26 -2.02
C LEU A 14 25.02 -17.40 -2.32
N ASP A 15 24.52 -18.02 -1.26
CA ASP A 15 23.46 -19.02 -1.34
C ASP A 15 22.33 -18.49 -2.26
N PRO A 16 21.79 -19.33 -3.17
CA PRO A 16 20.70 -18.93 -4.06
C PRO A 16 19.48 -18.34 -3.31
N GLY A 17 19.26 -18.69 -2.04
CA GLY A 17 18.31 -18.06 -1.12
C GLY A 17 18.61 -16.59 -0.82
N VAL A 18 19.88 -16.26 -0.57
CA VAL A 18 20.32 -14.88 -0.31
C VAL A 18 20.14 -14.01 -1.55
N LEU A 19 20.50 -14.50 -2.73
CA LEU A 19 20.31 -13.77 -4.00
C LEU A 19 18.82 -13.53 -4.32
N ARG A 20 17.95 -14.48 -3.94
CA ARG A 20 16.48 -14.35 -4.06
C ARG A 20 15.94 -13.25 -3.15
N LEU A 21 16.34 -13.28 -1.88
CA LEU A 21 15.97 -12.30 -0.89
C LEU A 21 16.35 -10.90 -1.38
N LEU A 22 17.63 -10.70 -1.73
CA LEU A 22 18.15 -9.43 -2.21
C LEU A 22 17.42 -8.92 -3.46
N SER A 23 17.20 -9.76 -4.47
CA SER A 23 16.53 -9.33 -5.71
C SER A 23 15.10 -8.84 -5.48
N VAL A 24 14.39 -9.49 -4.55
CA VAL A 24 13.04 -9.11 -4.17
C VAL A 24 13.04 -7.87 -3.29
N THR A 25 13.99 -7.76 -2.35
CA THR A 25 14.20 -6.52 -1.57
C THR A 25 14.40 -5.36 -2.52
N PHE A 26 15.26 -5.51 -3.52
CA PHE A 26 15.53 -4.46 -4.50
C PHE A 26 14.29 -4.08 -5.32
N LEU A 27 13.48 -5.07 -5.75
CA LEU A 27 12.23 -4.78 -6.47
C LEU A 27 11.19 -4.10 -5.58
N TRP A 28 11.09 -4.51 -4.31
CA TRP A 28 10.20 -3.90 -3.33
C TRP A 28 10.64 -2.46 -3.01
N VAL A 29 11.90 -2.26 -2.67
CA VAL A 29 12.49 -0.94 -2.43
C VAL A 29 12.33 -0.07 -3.68
N ALA A 30 12.60 -0.59 -4.88
CA ALA A 30 12.40 0.18 -6.11
C ALA A 30 10.93 0.57 -6.32
N LEU A 31 9.97 -0.33 -6.03
CA LEU A 31 8.54 0.00 -6.13
C LEU A 31 8.13 1.05 -5.10
N THR A 32 8.56 0.90 -3.85
CA THR A 32 8.27 1.86 -2.78
C THR A 32 8.93 3.20 -3.05
N CYS A 33 10.19 3.22 -3.49
CA CYS A 33 10.87 4.43 -3.94
C CYS A 33 10.15 5.06 -5.14
N THR A 34 9.67 4.27 -6.10
CA THR A 34 8.90 4.78 -7.25
C THR A 34 7.56 5.37 -6.80
N ALA A 35 6.89 4.75 -5.82
CA ALA A 35 5.69 5.32 -5.21
C ALA A 35 6.00 6.62 -4.47
N LEU A 36 7.16 6.73 -3.82
CA LEU A 36 7.66 7.96 -3.19
C LEU A 36 8.10 9.02 -4.22
N LEU A 37 8.38 8.65 -5.47
CA LEU A 37 8.61 9.63 -6.54
C LEU A 37 7.32 10.38 -6.92
N ILE A 38 6.13 9.85 -6.62
CA ILE A 38 4.86 10.52 -6.89
C ILE A 38 4.77 11.85 -6.10
N PRO A 39 4.88 11.86 -4.75
CA PRO A 39 4.88 13.11 -3.98
C PRO A 39 6.10 13.99 -4.29
N ILE A 40 7.26 13.43 -4.66
CA ILE A 40 8.42 14.21 -5.13
C ILE A 40 8.12 14.88 -6.47
N SER A 41 7.40 14.24 -7.38
CA SER A 41 7.04 14.85 -8.67
C SER A 41 6.06 16.00 -8.50
N LEU A 42 5.23 15.99 -7.45
CA LEU A 42 4.37 17.11 -7.10
C LEU A 42 5.14 18.37 -6.68
N THR A 43 6.39 18.23 -6.19
CA THR A 43 7.25 19.38 -5.87
C THR A 43 7.75 20.12 -7.09
N LEU A 44 7.53 19.56 -8.29
CA LEU A 44 7.77 20.25 -9.55
C LEU A 44 6.62 21.21 -9.90
N LEU A 45 5.49 21.14 -9.18
CA LEU A 45 4.36 22.05 -9.37
C LEU A 45 4.61 23.38 -8.65
N PRO A 46 4.28 24.52 -9.28
CA PRO A 46 4.50 25.83 -8.69
C PRO A 46 3.82 25.99 -7.32
N GLY A 47 4.58 26.42 -6.32
CA GLY A 47 4.09 26.73 -4.97
C GLY A 47 3.90 25.51 -4.05
N TYR A 48 4.14 24.29 -4.52
CA TYR A 48 4.06 23.08 -3.69
C TYR A 48 5.35 22.91 -2.88
N GLU A 49 5.27 23.06 -1.56
CA GLU A 49 6.39 22.76 -0.67
C GLU A 49 6.32 21.30 -0.25
N ALA A 50 7.36 20.52 -0.58
CA ALA A 50 7.39 19.10 -0.25
C ALA A 50 7.20 18.89 1.27
N TRP A 51 6.07 18.31 1.68
CA TRP A 51 6.01 17.69 2.99
C TRP A 51 7.04 16.57 3.00
N LYS A 52 8.07 16.71 3.85
CA LYS A 52 9.02 15.65 4.10
C LYS A 52 8.21 14.49 4.68
N PHE A 53 8.12 13.37 3.98
CA PHE A 53 7.91 12.08 4.63
C PHE A 53 8.98 11.97 5.72
N THR A 54 8.63 12.37 6.94
CA THR A 54 9.59 12.37 8.02
C THR A 54 9.89 10.91 8.33
N THR A 55 11.13 10.62 8.70
CA THR A 55 11.61 9.27 9.01
C THR A 55 10.77 8.52 10.05
N ARG A 56 9.89 9.22 10.80
CA ARG A 56 8.90 8.65 11.72
C ARG A 56 7.88 7.73 11.02
N ASP A 57 7.41 8.07 9.82
CA ASP A 57 6.37 7.29 9.11
C ASP A 57 6.93 6.09 8.34
N ILE A 58 8.26 6.06 8.15
CA ILE A 58 8.94 5.08 7.30
C ILE A 58 9.42 3.86 8.12
N ALA A 59 9.70 4.01 9.43
CA ALA A 59 10.26 2.92 10.23
C ALA A 59 9.33 1.69 10.38
N PRO A 60 8.01 1.83 10.67
CA PRO A 60 7.08 0.70 10.68
C PRO A 60 6.88 0.11 9.27
N ALA A 61 6.90 0.95 8.23
CA ALA A 61 6.82 0.57 6.83
C ALA A 61 8.04 -0.23 6.36
N ILE A 62 9.24 0.05 6.89
CA ILE A 62 10.47 -0.74 6.68
C ILE A 62 10.37 -2.10 7.40
N GLY A 63 9.81 -2.14 8.62
CA GLY A 63 9.58 -3.38 9.36
C GLY A 63 8.60 -4.32 8.64
N LEU A 64 7.52 -3.78 8.09
CA LEU A 64 6.61 -4.48 7.20
C LEU A 64 7.36 -4.93 5.93
N ALA A 65 8.05 -4.02 5.22
CA ALA A 65 8.85 -4.32 4.03
C ALA A 65 9.80 -5.53 4.22
N ALA A 66 10.41 -5.70 5.39
CA ALA A 66 11.27 -6.84 5.71
C ALA A 66 10.49 -8.19 5.75
N GLY A 67 9.30 -8.22 6.34
CA GLY A 67 8.43 -9.41 6.37
C GLY A 67 7.93 -9.85 4.98
N PHE A 68 7.77 -8.90 4.06
CA PHE A 68 7.26 -9.16 2.71
C PHE A 68 8.33 -9.39 1.66
N THR A 69 9.52 -8.84 1.91
CA THR A 69 10.76 -9.28 1.25
C THR A 69 10.94 -10.79 1.39
N LEU A 70 10.65 -11.35 2.57
CA LEU A 70 10.67 -12.79 2.81
C LEU A 70 9.57 -13.52 1.99
N ALA A 71 8.32 -13.04 2.01
CA ALA A 71 7.22 -13.66 1.26
C ALA A 71 7.44 -13.64 -0.26
N ALA A 72 7.92 -12.53 -0.83
CA ALA A 72 8.18 -12.42 -2.25
C ALA A 72 9.49 -13.14 -2.67
N ALA A 73 10.49 -13.29 -1.79
CA ALA A 73 11.64 -14.15 -2.00
C ALA A 73 11.23 -15.63 -2.11
N LEU A 74 10.20 -16.03 -1.38
CA LEU A 74 9.61 -17.37 -1.44
C LEU A 74 8.76 -17.59 -2.71
N LEU A 75 8.17 -16.53 -3.28
CA LEU A 75 7.50 -16.57 -4.60
C LEU A 75 8.49 -16.56 -5.79
N ALA A 76 9.73 -16.18 -5.55
CA ALA A 76 10.81 -16.25 -6.54
C ALA A 76 11.46 -17.64 -6.51
N GLY A 77 10.90 -18.58 -7.28
CA GLY A 77 11.51 -19.91 -7.47
C GLY A 77 12.99 -19.83 -7.89
N SER A 78 13.76 -20.88 -7.56
CA SER A 78 15.23 -20.92 -7.50
C SER A 78 16.02 -20.70 -8.81
N ARG A 79 15.38 -20.44 -9.95
CA ARG A 79 16.04 -20.32 -11.28
C ARG A 79 15.43 -19.30 -12.23
N THR A 80 14.82 -18.23 -11.73
CA THR A 80 14.02 -17.33 -12.57
C THR A 80 14.71 -15.99 -12.80
N SER A 81 14.68 -15.50 -14.03
CA SER A 81 15.25 -14.19 -14.38
C SER A 81 14.53 -13.05 -13.64
N LEU A 82 15.20 -11.90 -13.46
CA LEU A 82 14.62 -10.70 -12.85
C LEU A 82 13.29 -10.30 -13.51
N LYS A 83 13.21 -10.41 -14.84
CA LYS A 83 11.98 -10.18 -15.62
C LYS A 83 10.84 -11.10 -15.19
N ALA A 84 11.12 -12.39 -14.99
CA ALA A 84 10.12 -13.35 -14.55
C ALA A 84 9.72 -13.12 -13.08
N ALA A 85 10.67 -12.72 -12.22
CA ALA A 85 10.39 -12.34 -10.84
C ALA A 85 9.49 -11.09 -10.76
N ALA A 86 9.82 -10.03 -11.50
CA ALA A 86 9.00 -8.84 -11.61
C ALA A 86 7.60 -9.14 -12.17
N ALA A 87 7.51 -9.98 -13.21
CA ALA A 87 6.24 -10.39 -13.77
C ALA A 87 5.35 -11.15 -12.77
N ARG A 88 5.92 -12.06 -11.98
CA ARG A 88 5.19 -12.77 -10.91
C ARG A 88 4.80 -11.83 -9.78
N PHE A 89 5.67 -10.91 -9.42
CA PHE A 89 5.40 -9.91 -8.40
C PHE A 89 4.22 -9.01 -8.80
N VAL A 90 4.23 -8.43 -10.01
CA VAL A 90 3.09 -7.66 -10.56
C VAL A 90 1.80 -8.50 -10.62
N THR A 91 1.92 -9.80 -10.95
CA THR A 91 0.78 -10.72 -10.95
C THR A 91 0.25 -10.96 -9.53
N ALA A 92 1.14 -11.18 -8.56
CA ALA A 92 0.79 -11.41 -7.16
C ALA A 92 0.13 -10.18 -6.56
N LEU A 93 0.55 -8.97 -6.95
CA LEU A 93 -0.11 -7.72 -6.55
C LEU A 93 -1.44 -7.46 -7.28
N GLY A 94 -1.82 -8.33 -8.22
CA GLY A 94 -3.02 -8.18 -9.05
C GLY A 94 -3.00 -6.90 -9.89
N LEU A 95 -1.80 -6.44 -10.29
CA LEU A 95 -1.57 -5.24 -11.09
C LEU A 95 -1.44 -5.54 -12.58
N ARG A 96 -1.43 -6.82 -12.99
CA ARG A 96 -1.37 -7.17 -14.40
C ARG A 96 -2.65 -6.72 -15.14
N PRO A 97 -2.52 -6.29 -16.40
CA PRO A 97 -3.69 -5.97 -17.23
C PRO A 97 -4.60 -7.19 -17.32
N GLY A 98 -5.81 -7.05 -16.77
CA GLY A 98 -6.88 -8.03 -16.92
C GLY A 98 -7.65 -7.83 -18.22
N THR A 99 -8.78 -8.52 -18.35
CA THR A 99 -9.75 -8.17 -19.40
C THR A 99 -10.34 -6.78 -19.12
N ARG A 100 -10.89 -6.11 -20.14
CA ARG A 100 -11.65 -4.86 -19.95
C ARG A 100 -12.72 -5.01 -18.86
N ARG A 101 -13.44 -6.15 -18.85
CA ARG A 101 -14.43 -6.48 -17.81
C ARG A 101 -13.80 -6.49 -16.41
N THR A 102 -12.63 -7.12 -16.24
CA THR A 102 -11.93 -7.14 -14.95
C THR A 102 -11.57 -5.73 -14.49
N ALA A 103 -11.05 -4.89 -15.41
CA ALA A 103 -10.72 -3.50 -15.13
C ALA A 103 -11.96 -2.68 -14.73
N THR A 104 -13.05 -2.77 -15.50
CA THR A 104 -14.31 -2.07 -15.21
C THR A 104 -14.89 -2.47 -13.85
N VAL A 105 -14.91 -3.77 -13.54
CA VAL A 105 -15.46 -4.24 -12.25
C VAL A 105 -14.55 -3.82 -11.09
N SER A 106 -13.22 -3.85 -11.25
CA SER A 106 -12.31 -3.38 -10.21
C SER A 106 -12.40 -1.87 -10.00
N LEU A 107 -12.57 -1.09 -11.07
CA LEU A 107 -12.84 0.33 -11.00
C LEU A 107 -14.16 0.60 -10.27
N ALA A 108 -15.26 -0.05 -10.68
CA ALA A 108 -16.56 0.11 -10.04
C ALA A 108 -16.55 -0.28 -8.55
N ALA A 109 -15.88 -1.38 -8.21
CA ALA A 109 -15.70 -1.79 -6.82
C ALA A 109 -14.91 -0.75 -6.00
N GLY A 110 -13.85 -0.20 -6.57
CA GLY A 110 -13.07 0.88 -5.94
C GLY A 110 -13.89 2.15 -5.76
N LEU A 111 -14.59 2.61 -6.81
CA LEU A 111 -15.46 3.79 -6.75
C LEU A 111 -16.56 3.63 -5.69
N GLY A 112 -17.25 2.49 -5.68
CA GLY A 112 -18.32 2.22 -4.70
C GLY A 112 -17.80 2.16 -3.26
N ALA A 113 -16.63 1.55 -3.04
CA ALA A 113 -16.00 1.54 -1.73
C ALA A 113 -15.47 2.92 -1.30
N GLY A 114 -14.94 3.71 -2.24
CA GLY A 114 -14.53 5.10 -1.98
C GLY A 114 -15.71 5.97 -1.57
N ALA A 115 -16.86 5.82 -2.25
CA ALA A 115 -18.11 6.50 -1.88
C ALA A 115 -18.63 6.05 -0.50
N LEU A 116 -18.52 4.75 -0.18
CA LEU A 116 -18.84 4.24 1.15
C LEU A 116 -17.94 4.85 2.23
N CYS A 117 -16.64 4.95 1.97
CA CYS A 117 -15.69 5.61 2.86
C CYS A 117 -16.02 7.09 3.05
N LEU A 118 -16.34 7.81 1.97
CA LEU A 118 -16.78 9.21 2.06
C LEU A 118 -18.03 9.37 2.92
N ALA A 119 -19.05 8.52 2.71
CA ALA A 119 -20.27 8.55 3.51
C ALA A 119 -20.00 8.23 5.00
N ALA A 120 -19.06 7.31 5.28
CA ALA A 120 -18.64 7.01 6.65
C ALA A 120 -17.92 8.19 7.30
N ALA A 121 -17.00 8.85 6.59
CA ALA A 121 -16.30 10.04 7.09
C ALA A 121 -17.29 11.18 7.42
N GLU A 122 -18.21 11.46 6.50
CA GLU A 122 -19.30 12.44 6.69
C GLU A 122 -20.17 12.13 7.91
N LEU A 123 -20.48 10.85 8.16
CA LEU A 123 -21.25 10.45 9.32
C LEU A 123 -20.46 10.62 10.62
N LEU A 124 -19.18 10.26 10.63
CA LEU A 124 -18.32 10.33 11.82
C LEU A 124 -18.11 11.78 12.31
N VAL A 125 -17.96 12.73 11.39
CA VAL A 125 -17.81 14.16 11.72
C VAL A 125 -19.06 14.71 12.42
N ARG A 126 -20.23 14.12 12.19
CA ARG A 126 -21.51 14.52 12.81
C ARG A 126 -21.70 13.99 14.22
N ILE A 127 -20.80 13.15 14.73
CA ILE A 127 -20.87 12.58 16.08
C ILE A 127 -20.15 13.53 17.06
N PRO A 128 -20.87 14.27 17.94
CA PRO A 128 -20.27 15.32 18.77
C PRO A 128 -19.16 14.80 19.71
N ALA A 129 -19.31 13.58 20.22
CA ALA A 129 -18.32 12.97 21.10
C ALA A 129 -16.97 12.69 20.40
N LEU A 130 -16.97 12.55 19.07
CA LEU A 130 -15.76 12.32 18.28
C LEU A 130 -15.18 13.62 17.73
N SER A 131 -16.04 14.59 17.37
CA SER A 131 -15.62 15.87 16.80
C SER A 131 -15.20 16.92 17.84
N ALA A 132 -15.50 16.71 19.12
CA ALA A 132 -15.12 17.61 20.21
C ALA A 132 -13.61 17.63 20.51
N THR A 133 -12.87 16.58 20.16
CA THR A 133 -11.41 16.58 20.24
C THR A 133 -10.83 17.09 18.91
N PRO A 134 -10.23 18.28 18.87
CA PRO A 134 -9.71 18.85 17.64
C PRO A 134 -8.54 18.01 17.11
N ALA A 135 -8.49 17.85 15.79
CA ALA A 135 -7.32 17.34 15.11
C ALA A 135 -6.13 18.30 15.34
N SER A 136 -4.92 17.74 15.45
CA SER A 136 -3.71 18.56 15.36
C SER A 136 -3.57 19.13 13.95
N GLU A 137 -2.88 20.26 13.84
CA GLU A 137 -2.61 20.86 12.52
C GLU A 137 -1.85 19.87 11.64
N ASP A 138 -2.45 19.51 10.52
CA ASP A 138 -1.86 18.59 9.57
C ASP A 138 -0.80 19.33 8.75
N PRO A 139 0.50 18.97 8.87
CA PRO A 139 1.57 19.65 8.14
C PRO A 139 1.41 19.53 6.61
N ARG A 140 0.60 18.60 6.11
CA ARG A 140 0.24 18.48 4.69
C ARG A 140 -0.62 19.64 4.21
N ASN A 141 -1.47 20.20 5.07
CA ASN A 141 -2.31 21.34 4.69
C ASN A 141 -1.46 22.60 4.45
N ALA A 142 -0.39 22.78 5.22
CA ALA A 142 0.56 23.87 5.02
C ALA A 142 1.33 23.74 3.70
N ALA A 143 1.68 22.51 3.30
CA ALA A 143 2.41 22.22 2.06
C ALA A 143 1.66 22.63 0.77
N VAL A 144 0.32 22.62 0.81
CA VAL A 144 -0.53 22.97 -0.34
C VAL A 144 -1.20 24.33 -0.23
N ALA A 145 -1.16 24.99 0.94
CA ALA A 145 -1.95 26.20 1.23
C ALA A 145 -1.82 27.35 0.22
N GLY A 146 -0.68 27.48 -0.47
CA GLY A 146 -0.42 28.51 -1.48
C GLY A 146 -0.62 28.07 -2.94
N THR A 147 -1.19 26.88 -3.16
CA THR A 147 -1.26 26.26 -4.50
C THR A 147 -2.65 26.35 -5.13
N SER A 148 -2.75 26.03 -6.42
CA SER A 148 -4.05 26.00 -7.13
C SER A 148 -4.92 24.82 -6.68
N THR A 149 -6.25 24.94 -6.79
CA THR A 149 -7.22 23.84 -6.53
C THR A 149 -6.82 22.51 -7.20
N THR A 150 -6.29 22.56 -8.42
CA THR A 150 -5.82 21.37 -9.13
C THR A 150 -4.67 20.68 -8.41
N VAL A 151 -3.74 21.43 -7.81
CA VAL A 151 -2.61 20.89 -7.05
C VAL A 151 -3.10 20.24 -5.77
N HIS A 152 -4.04 20.85 -5.04
CA HIS A 152 -4.68 20.23 -3.88
C HIS A 152 -5.34 18.89 -4.24
N LEU A 153 -6.13 18.86 -5.32
CA LEU A 153 -6.81 17.63 -5.75
C LEU A 153 -5.82 16.55 -6.21
N LEU A 154 -4.73 16.92 -6.88
CA LEU A 154 -3.67 15.98 -7.28
C LEU A 154 -2.91 15.43 -6.08
N ASP A 155 -2.61 16.27 -5.08
CA ASP A 155 -2.02 15.83 -3.82
C ASP A 155 -2.94 14.82 -3.13
N GLY A 156 -4.20 15.18 -2.90
CA GLY A 156 -5.20 14.29 -2.30
C GLY A 156 -5.36 12.96 -3.06
N ALA A 157 -5.30 12.99 -4.40
CA ALA A 157 -5.43 11.80 -5.23
C ALA A 157 -4.19 10.89 -5.25
N LEU A 158 -2.99 11.45 -5.13
CA LEU A 158 -1.77 10.74 -5.51
C LEU A 158 -0.75 10.60 -4.38
N SER A 159 -0.64 11.57 -3.48
CA SER A 159 0.44 11.59 -2.49
C SER A 159 0.29 10.46 -1.48
N ALA A 160 -0.92 10.26 -0.95
CA ALA A 160 -1.23 9.23 0.05
C ALA A 160 -1.67 7.85 -0.51
N PRO A 161 -2.67 7.79 -1.39
CA PRO A 161 -3.38 6.53 -1.65
C PRO A 161 -2.53 5.40 -2.23
N VAL A 162 -1.63 5.72 -3.17
CA VAL A 162 -0.79 4.72 -3.83
C VAL A 162 0.24 4.14 -2.86
N HIS A 163 0.89 5.00 -2.08
CA HIS A 163 1.96 4.56 -1.20
C HIS A 163 1.38 3.79 0.01
N GLU A 164 0.27 4.25 0.59
CA GLU A 164 -0.33 3.59 1.75
C GLU A 164 -0.86 2.19 1.39
N GLU A 165 -1.55 2.05 0.26
CA GLU A 165 -2.02 0.72 -0.17
C GLU A 165 -0.87 -0.21 -0.58
N LEU A 166 0.23 0.35 -1.11
CA LEU A 166 1.46 -0.42 -1.31
C LEU A 166 2.10 -0.85 0.02
N LEU A 167 2.13 0.01 1.04
CA LEU A 167 2.76 -0.31 2.31
C LEU A 167 1.93 -1.26 3.19
N PHE A 168 0.60 -1.19 3.10
CA PHE A 168 -0.29 -1.91 4.01
C PHE A 168 -1.05 -3.06 3.35
N ARG A 169 -1.43 -2.97 2.06
CA ARG A 169 -2.29 -3.98 1.40
C ARG A 169 -1.54 -4.88 0.44
N ALA A 170 -0.65 -4.34 -0.40
CA ALA A 170 0.27 -5.16 -1.22
C ALA A 170 0.89 -6.31 -0.45
N PRO A 171 1.34 -6.10 0.79
CA PRO A 171 2.01 -7.14 1.50
C PRO A 171 1.09 -8.24 2.05
N LEU A 172 -0.14 -7.90 2.44
CA LEU A 172 -1.18 -8.89 2.76
C LEU A 172 -1.49 -9.76 1.54
N LEU A 173 -1.50 -9.18 0.33
CA LEU A 173 -1.74 -9.92 -0.90
C LEU A 173 -0.58 -10.87 -1.23
N LEU A 174 0.67 -10.46 -0.96
CA LEU A 174 1.85 -11.33 -1.07
C LEU A 174 1.79 -12.49 -0.06
N LEU A 175 1.46 -12.21 1.19
CA LEU A 175 1.27 -13.24 2.22
C LEU A 175 0.16 -14.23 1.81
N LEU A 176 -0.97 -13.73 1.34
CA LEU A 176 -2.07 -14.55 0.86
C LEU A 176 -1.66 -15.46 -0.30
N THR A 177 -0.84 -14.95 -1.21
CA THR A 177 -0.27 -15.72 -2.33
C THR A 177 0.70 -16.78 -1.83
N PHE A 178 1.59 -16.43 -0.89
CA PHE A 178 2.51 -17.37 -0.25
C PHE A 178 1.76 -18.51 0.44
N LEU A 179 0.75 -18.20 1.26
CA LEU A 179 -0.04 -19.19 2.01
C LEU A 179 -0.77 -20.21 1.12
N ALA A 180 -0.91 -19.93 -0.18
CA ALA A 180 -1.47 -20.86 -1.16
C ALA A 180 -0.44 -21.84 -1.76
N THR A 181 0.87 -21.58 -1.59
CA THR A 181 1.95 -22.38 -2.17
C THR A 181 2.19 -23.71 -1.43
N PRO A 182 2.82 -24.71 -2.08
CA PRO A 182 3.25 -25.95 -1.41
C PRO A 182 4.21 -25.71 -0.24
N GLY A 183 5.20 -24.82 -0.39
CA GLY A 183 6.14 -24.50 0.68
C GLY A 183 5.45 -23.97 1.94
N ALA A 184 4.42 -23.14 1.79
CA ALA A 184 3.62 -22.70 2.94
C ALA A 184 2.84 -23.83 3.62
N ARG A 185 2.48 -24.91 2.91
CA ARG A 185 1.84 -26.10 3.50
C ARG A 185 2.85 -26.97 4.25
N GLU A 186 4.13 -26.89 3.92
CA GLU A 186 5.19 -27.55 4.68
C GLU A 186 5.49 -26.79 5.97
N THR A 187 5.58 -25.46 5.91
CA THR A 187 5.89 -24.62 7.08
C THR A 187 4.68 -24.36 7.98
N ILE A 188 3.48 -24.19 7.41
CA ILE A 188 2.23 -23.87 8.11
C ILE A 188 1.16 -24.88 7.67
N PRO A 189 1.18 -26.11 8.20
CA PRO A 189 0.51 -27.25 7.59
C PRO A 189 -1.01 -27.23 7.72
N THR A 190 -1.55 -26.64 8.78
CA THR A 190 -3.00 -26.67 9.00
C THR A 190 -3.70 -25.47 8.34
N PRO A 191 -4.89 -25.67 7.71
CA PRO A 191 -5.69 -24.58 7.17
C PRO A 191 -6.06 -23.53 8.23
N ARG A 192 -6.29 -23.96 9.47
CA ARG A 192 -6.60 -23.06 10.59
C ARG A 192 -5.43 -22.13 10.90
N LEU A 193 -4.21 -22.66 11.01
CA LEU A 193 -3.02 -21.84 11.24
C LEU A 193 -2.81 -20.83 10.11
N ARG A 194 -2.94 -21.23 8.83
CA ARG A 194 -2.81 -20.30 7.70
C ARG A 194 -3.84 -19.16 7.75
N ARG A 195 -5.10 -19.47 8.11
CA ARG A 195 -6.13 -18.44 8.30
C ARG A 195 -5.77 -17.51 9.46
N THR A 196 -5.40 -18.06 10.61
CA THR A 196 -4.97 -17.28 11.78
C THR A 196 -3.77 -16.39 11.46
N THR A 197 -2.76 -16.88 10.76
CA THR A 197 -1.59 -16.10 10.31
C THR A 197 -2.02 -14.92 9.44
N PHE A 198 -2.88 -15.15 8.46
CA PHE A 198 -3.39 -14.06 7.61
C PHE A 198 -4.21 -13.05 8.42
N THR A 199 -5.13 -13.51 9.28
CA THR A 199 -5.95 -12.63 10.11
C THR A 199 -5.10 -11.79 11.05
N ALA A 200 -4.08 -12.37 11.69
CA ALA A 200 -3.16 -11.64 12.56
C ALA A 200 -2.37 -10.58 11.78
N ALA A 201 -1.89 -10.90 10.57
CA ALA A 201 -1.20 -9.94 9.72
C ALA A 201 -2.12 -8.81 9.26
N ALA A 202 -3.38 -9.11 8.90
CA ALA A 202 -4.36 -8.11 8.52
C ALA A 202 -4.72 -7.18 9.69
N ALA A 203 -4.89 -7.74 10.89
CA ALA A 203 -5.13 -6.96 12.10
C ALA A 203 -3.94 -6.05 12.44
N LEU A 204 -2.71 -6.58 12.39
CA LEU A 204 -1.50 -5.78 12.60
C LEU A 204 -1.37 -4.67 11.55
N SER A 205 -1.63 -4.96 10.28
CA SER A 205 -1.63 -3.96 9.22
C SER A 205 -2.65 -2.85 9.48
N ALA A 206 -3.86 -3.19 9.92
CA ALA A 206 -4.90 -2.21 10.24
C ALA A 206 -4.53 -1.37 11.48
N LEU A 207 -3.95 -1.99 12.50
CA LEU A 207 -3.49 -1.30 13.71
C LEU A 207 -2.38 -0.30 13.40
N VAL A 208 -1.34 -0.70 12.67
CA VAL A 208 -0.23 0.19 12.29
C VAL A 208 -0.73 1.31 11.38
N PHE A 209 -1.60 1.00 10.42
CA PHE A 209 -2.24 2.01 9.58
C PHE A 209 -3.01 3.04 10.41
N THR A 210 -3.85 2.57 11.33
CA THR A 210 -4.67 3.42 12.20
C THR A 210 -3.80 4.27 13.13
N ALA A 211 -2.76 3.70 13.74
CA ALA A 211 -1.85 4.44 14.61
C ALA A 211 -1.11 5.58 13.87
N GLY A 212 -0.82 5.40 12.58
CA GLY A 212 -0.27 6.48 11.74
C GLY A 212 -1.21 7.68 11.55
N HIS A 213 -2.49 7.55 11.93
CA HIS A 213 -3.52 8.58 11.74
C HIS A 213 -3.92 9.29 13.04
N GLU A 214 -3.21 9.04 14.16
CA GLU A 214 -3.49 9.63 15.49
C GLU A 214 -3.56 11.16 15.49
N LEU A 215 -2.77 11.83 14.64
CA LEU A 215 -2.75 13.29 14.53
C LEU A 215 -4.08 13.91 14.07
N GLY A 216 -4.90 13.15 13.33
CA GLY A 216 -6.21 13.62 12.87
C GLY A 216 -7.33 13.50 13.90
N GLY A 217 -7.01 13.12 15.14
CA GLY A 217 -7.98 12.96 16.22
C GLY A 217 -8.88 11.71 16.11
N PRO A 218 -9.88 11.58 17.00
CA PRO A 218 -10.70 10.37 17.10
C PRO A 218 -11.48 10.03 15.83
N VAL A 219 -11.98 11.03 15.11
CA VAL A 219 -12.68 10.84 13.83
C VAL A 219 -11.76 10.19 12.80
N ASN A 220 -10.55 10.72 12.63
CA ASN A 220 -9.59 10.21 11.66
C ASN A 220 -9.10 8.80 12.03
N LEU A 221 -8.93 8.52 13.33
CA LEU A 221 -8.57 7.18 13.81
C LEU A 221 -9.64 6.13 13.48
N ILE A 222 -10.89 6.41 13.83
CA ILE A 222 -12.00 5.48 13.56
C ILE A 222 -12.18 5.30 12.05
N PHE A 223 -12.06 6.40 11.30
CA PHE A 223 -12.11 6.36 9.85
C PHE A 223 -10.95 5.54 9.25
N ALA A 224 -9.72 5.70 9.72
CA ALA A 224 -8.57 4.94 9.24
C ALA A 224 -8.74 3.44 9.48
N ALA A 225 -9.28 3.05 10.65
CA ALA A 225 -9.63 1.66 10.93
C ALA A 225 -10.71 1.13 9.97
N PHE A 226 -11.74 1.94 9.69
CA PHE A 226 -12.78 1.61 8.72
C PHE A 226 -12.23 1.45 7.29
N LEU A 227 -11.41 2.40 6.83
CA LEU A 227 -10.74 2.35 5.53
C LEU A 227 -9.86 1.11 5.40
N ALA A 228 -9.09 0.77 6.44
CA ALA A 228 -8.28 -0.45 6.48
C ALA A 228 -9.12 -1.72 6.34
N ALA A 229 -10.27 -1.77 7.01
CA ALA A 229 -11.20 -2.90 6.90
C ALA A 229 -11.78 -3.03 5.48
N VAL A 230 -12.28 -1.92 4.91
CA VAL A 230 -12.88 -1.88 3.57
C VAL A 230 -11.88 -2.28 2.49
N THR A 231 -10.69 -1.70 2.50
CA THR A 231 -9.64 -2.00 1.51
C THR A 231 -9.07 -3.41 1.67
N THR A 232 -9.00 -3.94 2.89
CA THR A 232 -8.65 -5.36 3.12
C THR A 232 -9.74 -6.29 2.57
N ALA A 233 -11.02 -5.96 2.75
CA ALA A 233 -12.13 -6.73 2.19
C ALA A 233 -12.11 -6.71 0.65
N LEU A 234 -11.85 -5.55 0.04
CA LEU A 234 -11.65 -5.42 -1.41
C LEU A 234 -10.48 -6.27 -1.90
N LEU A 235 -9.36 -6.24 -1.19
CA LEU A 235 -8.17 -7.05 -1.49
C LEU A 235 -8.52 -8.54 -1.47
N LEU A 236 -9.27 -9.00 -0.46
CA LEU A 236 -9.67 -10.40 -0.33
C LEU A 236 -10.64 -10.84 -1.44
N TRP A 237 -11.58 -9.96 -1.80
CA TRP A 237 -12.57 -10.21 -2.84
C TRP A 237 -11.96 -10.21 -4.24
N ARG A 238 -11.14 -9.20 -4.56
CA ARG A 238 -10.64 -8.95 -5.91
C ARG A 238 -9.25 -9.49 -6.17
N ARG A 239 -8.49 -9.83 -5.12
CA ARG A 239 -7.10 -10.27 -5.18
C ARG A 239 -6.23 -9.31 -6.01
N SER A 240 -6.46 -8.01 -5.83
CA SER A 240 -5.84 -6.93 -6.58
C SER A 240 -5.79 -5.68 -5.74
N LEU A 241 -4.71 -4.91 -5.88
CA LEU A 241 -4.58 -3.60 -5.24
C LEU A 241 -5.30 -2.47 -5.96
N VAL A 242 -5.63 -2.65 -7.25
CA VAL A 242 -6.29 -1.62 -8.04
C VAL A 242 -7.57 -1.08 -7.36
N PRO A 243 -8.54 -1.91 -6.93
CA PRO A 243 -9.73 -1.40 -6.26
C PRO A 243 -9.43 -0.73 -4.92
N CYS A 244 -8.40 -1.16 -4.19
CA CYS A 244 -7.99 -0.56 -2.91
C CYS A 244 -7.42 0.85 -3.14
N ILE A 245 -6.49 1.00 -4.09
CA ILE A 245 -5.90 2.27 -4.50
C ILE A 245 -6.99 3.22 -5.00
N VAL A 246 -7.91 2.74 -5.84
CA VAL A 246 -9.02 3.55 -6.34
C VAL A 246 -9.94 4.00 -5.20
N ALA A 247 -10.35 3.12 -4.30
CA ALA A 247 -11.22 3.48 -3.18
C ALA A 247 -10.59 4.56 -2.30
N HIS A 248 -9.31 4.38 -1.97
CA HIS A 248 -8.54 5.33 -1.19
C HIS A 248 -8.40 6.67 -1.94
N THR A 249 -8.03 6.64 -3.22
CA THR A 249 -7.92 7.83 -4.08
C THR A 249 -9.21 8.63 -4.12
N VAL A 250 -10.35 7.95 -4.35
CA VAL A 250 -11.67 8.58 -4.44
C VAL A 250 -12.04 9.28 -3.14
N HIS A 251 -11.92 8.57 -2.02
CA HIS A 251 -12.21 9.13 -0.71
C HIS A 251 -11.34 10.37 -0.45
N ASN A 252 -10.02 10.22 -0.63
CA ASN A 252 -9.07 11.26 -0.25
C ASN A 252 -9.22 12.51 -1.11
N THR A 253 -9.41 12.32 -2.43
CA THR A 253 -9.71 13.42 -3.36
C THR A 253 -11.02 14.12 -3.01
N ALA A 254 -12.06 13.36 -2.66
CA ALA A 254 -13.36 13.91 -2.32
C ALA A 254 -13.33 14.71 -1.01
N ILE A 255 -12.65 14.20 0.02
CA ILE A 255 -12.41 14.97 1.24
C ILE A 255 -11.61 16.25 0.91
N THR A 256 -10.51 16.16 0.16
CA THR A 256 -9.76 17.37 -0.22
C THR A 256 -10.63 18.38 -0.96
N ALA A 257 -11.53 17.93 -1.84
CA ALA A 257 -12.47 18.81 -2.52
C ALA A 257 -13.45 19.49 -1.55
N LEU A 258 -14.00 18.75 -0.58
CA LEU A 258 -14.92 19.28 0.43
C LEU A 258 -14.28 20.30 1.37
N TRP A 259 -12.96 20.29 1.52
CA TRP A 259 -12.26 21.27 2.35
C TRP A 259 -11.94 22.57 1.59
N LEU A 260 -12.07 22.57 0.27
CA LEU A 260 -11.81 23.72 -0.60
C LEU A 260 -13.07 24.57 -0.87
N PHE A 261 -14.26 24.06 -0.59
CA PHE A 261 -15.57 24.68 -0.90
C PHE A 261 -16.51 24.60 0.31
#